data_AF-X0TDT7-F1
#
_entry.id   AF-X0TDT7-F1
#
_cell.length_a   1.000
_cell.length_b   1.000
_cell.length_c   1.000
_cell.angle_alpha   90.00
_cell.angle_beta   90.00
_cell.angle_gamma   90.00
#
_symmetry.space_group_name_H-M   'P 1'
#
loop_
_entity.id
_entity.type
_entity.pdbx_description
1 polymer ?
#
loop_
_entity_poly.entity_id
_entity_poly.type
_entity_poly.pdbx_seq_one_letter_code
_entity_poly.pdbx_strand_id
1 'polypeptide(L)'
;MSKQSIDTSAHMEGAPQSEQLFPVEREYARCVTALNRTGILTLLPKSESIGVIGIDGKEYPIPTQKQVVELFDHNRELVGRKVPQGFDRLELTPMAMPIPHLIALMKAAILKHAAEGKIYQTRRSPSDPLIPVRVNSEKHVWIWDTLRQALDTDELVYFPQEYSSNYRGQTKLEVVNNGRICAVPGWSVGLVESLPIMPQQDQGQILGGRRQLEIGYSPR
;
A
#
# COMPACT_ATOMS: atom_id res chain seq x y z
N MET A 1 -1.65 18.54 -61.13
CA MET A 1 -0.64 18.41 -60.05
C MET A 1 -1.33 18.65 -58.72
N SER A 2 -1.89 17.61 -58.12
CA SER A 2 -2.57 17.67 -56.82
C SER A 2 -1.54 17.57 -55.70
N LYS A 3 -1.55 18.53 -54.78
CA LYS A 3 -0.85 18.40 -53.50
C LYS A 3 -1.79 17.68 -52.53
N GLN A 4 -1.38 16.48 -52.12
CA GLN A 4 -1.98 15.74 -51.02
C GLN A 4 -1.67 16.47 -49.70
N SER A 5 -2.72 16.83 -48.97
CA SER A 5 -2.61 17.19 -47.56
C SER A 5 -2.62 15.88 -46.77
N ILE A 6 -1.52 15.61 -46.07
CA ILE A 6 -1.40 14.49 -45.13
C ILE A 6 -2.14 14.91 -43.85
N ASP A 7 -3.27 14.26 -43.61
CA ASP A 7 -4.03 14.34 -42.38
C ASP A 7 -3.31 13.46 -41.33
N THR A 8 -2.57 14.10 -40.43
CA THR A 8 -1.99 13.44 -39.25
C THR A 8 -3.05 13.34 -38.15
N SER A 9 -4.00 12.44 -38.37
CA SER A 9 -4.91 11.93 -37.33
C SER A 9 -4.64 10.44 -37.15
N ALA A 10 -3.49 10.12 -36.56
CA ALA A 10 -3.13 8.76 -36.20
C ALA A 10 -3.24 8.55 -34.69
N HIS A 11 -4.24 7.74 -34.32
CA HIS A 11 -4.32 6.89 -33.14
C HIS A 11 -4.11 7.51 -31.74
N MET A 12 -5.22 7.80 -31.08
CA MET A 12 -5.38 7.44 -29.66
C MET A 12 -6.64 6.58 -29.52
N GLU A 13 -6.55 5.34 -30.02
CA GLU A 13 -7.50 4.29 -29.68
C GLU A 13 -7.22 3.80 -28.26
N GLY A 14 -8.19 4.05 -27.37
CA GLY A 14 -8.55 3.16 -26.27
C GLY A 14 -7.50 2.93 -25.18
N ALA A 15 -7.16 3.96 -24.40
CA ALA A 15 -6.78 3.70 -23.02
C ALA A 15 -7.98 3.01 -22.31
N PRO A 16 -7.78 1.90 -21.59
CA PRO A 16 -8.85 1.31 -20.79
C PRO A 16 -9.38 2.39 -19.84
N GLN A 17 -10.71 2.50 -19.72
CA GLN A 17 -11.34 3.59 -18.96
C GLN A 17 -10.95 3.63 -17.47
N SER A 18 -10.31 2.58 -16.94
CA SER A 18 -9.65 2.56 -15.63
C SER A 18 -8.59 3.65 -15.49
N GLU A 19 -7.75 3.85 -16.51
CA GLU A 19 -6.68 4.87 -16.52
C GLU A 19 -7.23 6.29 -16.38
N GLN A 20 -8.49 6.53 -16.78
CA GLN A 20 -9.12 7.86 -16.71
C GLN A 20 -9.44 8.29 -15.27
N LEU A 21 -9.64 7.35 -14.34
CA LEU A 21 -9.95 7.67 -12.93
C LEU A 21 -8.74 7.51 -12.02
N PHE A 22 -7.91 6.50 -12.26
CA PHE A 22 -6.73 6.23 -11.45
C PHE A 22 -5.66 5.49 -12.28
N PRO A 23 -4.38 5.88 -12.21
CA PRO A 23 -3.32 5.26 -13.02
C PRO A 23 -2.86 3.92 -12.41
N VAL A 24 -3.74 2.90 -12.45
CA VAL A 24 -3.55 1.59 -11.80
C VAL A 24 -2.23 0.95 -12.22
N GLU A 25 -1.93 0.95 -13.51
CA GLU A 25 -0.79 0.26 -14.12
C GLU A 25 0.53 0.85 -13.63
N ARG A 26 0.62 2.18 -13.60
CA ARG A 26 1.77 2.93 -13.10
C ARG A 26 1.98 2.69 -11.61
N GLU A 27 0.91 2.78 -10.83
CA GLU A 27 0.99 2.60 -9.38
C GLU A 27 1.26 1.14 -8.98
N TYR A 28 0.74 0.17 -9.74
CA TYR A 28 1.09 -1.24 -9.61
C TYR A 28 2.59 -1.46 -9.85
N ALA A 29 3.14 -0.94 -10.95
CA ALA A 29 4.57 -1.04 -11.24
C ALA A 29 5.44 -0.42 -10.13
N ARG A 30 5.01 0.72 -9.56
CA ARG A 30 5.66 1.35 -8.40
C ARG A 30 5.66 0.42 -7.19
N CYS A 31 4.52 -0.18 -6.85
CA CYS A 31 4.37 -1.10 -5.72
C CYS A 31 5.25 -2.35 -5.90
N VAL A 32 5.14 -3.04 -7.04
CA VAL A 32 5.93 -4.25 -7.31
C VAL A 32 7.43 -3.96 -7.26
N THR A 33 7.86 -2.83 -7.83
CA THR A 33 9.27 -2.41 -7.77
C THR A 33 9.74 -2.22 -6.34
N ALA A 34 8.94 -1.56 -5.50
CA ALA A 34 9.27 -1.35 -4.09
C ALA A 34 9.35 -2.69 -3.32
N LEU A 35 8.30 -3.51 -3.41
CA LEU A 35 8.22 -4.81 -2.72
C LEU A 35 9.35 -5.76 -3.13
N ASN A 36 9.73 -5.77 -4.42
CA ASN A 36 10.84 -6.57 -4.92
C ASN A 36 12.19 -6.06 -4.39
N ARG A 37 12.44 -4.74 -4.43
CA ARG A 37 13.69 -4.14 -3.95
C ARG A 37 13.94 -4.32 -2.46
N THR A 38 12.87 -4.46 -1.67
CA THR A 38 12.94 -4.72 -0.23
C THR A 38 12.99 -6.21 0.11
N GLY A 39 12.94 -7.10 -0.87
CA GLY A 39 12.94 -8.55 -0.67
C GLY A 39 11.65 -9.08 -0.03
N ILE A 40 10.55 -8.31 -0.06
CA ILE A 40 9.24 -8.78 0.39
C ILE A 40 8.74 -9.85 -0.58
N LEU A 41 8.94 -9.62 -1.89
CA LEU A 41 8.66 -10.62 -2.90
C LEU A 41 9.83 -11.59 -3.03
N THR A 42 9.53 -12.88 -3.01
CA THR A 42 10.48 -13.97 -3.26
C THR A 42 9.95 -14.90 -4.35
N LEU A 43 10.85 -15.69 -4.94
CA LEU A 43 10.46 -16.87 -5.71
C LEU A 43 9.85 -17.90 -4.74
N LEU A 44 8.64 -18.33 -5.05
CA LEU A 44 7.87 -19.29 -4.28
C LEU A 44 8.26 -20.71 -4.71
N PRO A 45 8.65 -21.60 -3.77
CA PRO A 45 9.31 -22.86 -4.12
C PRO A 45 8.43 -23.90 -4.83
N LYS A 46 7.11 -23.89 -4.62
CA LYS A 46 6.17 -24.87 -5.20
C LYS A 46 5.53 -24.36 -6.48
N SER A 47 5.09 -23.09 -6.49
CA SER A 47 4.43 -22.48 -7.65
C SER A 47 5.39 -21.87 -8.66
N GLU A 48 6.67 -21.70 -8.30
CA GLU A 48 7.69 -21.01 -9.11
C GLU A 48 7.30 -19.57 -9.50
N SER A 49 6.32 -19.01 -8.79
CA SER A 49 5.83 -17.66 -8.99
C SER A 49 6.46 -16.68 -7.99
N ILE A 50 6.32 -15.39 -8.24
CA ILE A 50 6.77 -14.36 -7.30
C ILE A 50 5.65 -14.05 -6.29
N GLY A 51 5.96 -14.02 -5.00
CA GLY A 51 4.97 -13.73 -3.96
C GLY A 51 5.53 -13.76 -2.54
N VAL A 52 4.67 -14.10 -1.58
CA VAL A 52 5.02 -14.23 -0.15
C VAL A 52 4.63 -15.60 0.40
N ILE A 53 5.36 -16.04 1.43
CA ILE A 53 4.98 -17.21 2.24
C ILE A 53 4.19 -16.70 3.44
N GLY A 54 3.02 -17.28 3.67
CA GLY A 54 2.10 -16.86 4.72
C GLY A 54 2.46 -17.40 6.11
N ILE A 55 1.75 -16.89 7.12
CA ILE A 55 1.81 -17.38 8.52
C ILE A 55 1.43 -18.87 8.65
N ASP A 56 0.66 -19.40 7.70
CA ASP A 56 0.25 -20.81 7.64
C ASP A 56 1.20 -21.67 6.76
N GLY A 57 2.34 -21.10 6.33
CA GLY A 57 3.32 -21.76 5.48
C GLY A 57 2.86 -21.97 4.03
N LYS A 58 1.71 -21.42 3.62
CA LYS A 58 1.26 -21.49 2.23
C LYS A 58 1.87 -20.39 1.37
N GLU A 59 1.85 -20.63 0.08
CA GLU A 59 2.31 -19.68 -0.92
C GLU A 59 1.18 -18.76 -1.35
N TYR A 60 1.45 -17.45 -1.36
CA TYR A 60 0.53 -16.42 -1.79
C TYR A 60 1.19 -15.60 -2.90
N PRO A 61 0.96 -15.97 -4.18
CA PRO A 61 1.45 -15.20 -5.32
C PRO A 61 1.01 -13.75 -5.24
N ILE A 62 1.85 -12.83 -5.71
CA ILE A 62 1.47 -11.42 -5.79
C ILE A 62 0.24 -11.25 -6.72
N PRO A 63 -0.72 -10.34 -6.41
CA PRO A 63 -1.78 -9.98 -7.33
C PRO A 63 -1.19 -9.58 -8.68
N THR A 64 -1.71 -10.12 -9.77
CA THR A 64 -1.30 -9.69 -11.11
C THR A 64 -1.83 -8.29 -11.42
N GLN A 65 -1.16 -7.55 -12.31
CA GLN A 65 -1.66 -6.25 -12.78
C GLN A 65 -3.10 -6.35 -13.28
N LYS A 66 -3.42 -7.41 -14.03
CA LYS A 66 -4.77 -7.68 -14.55
C LYS A 66 -5.80 -7.81 -13.42
N GLN A 67 -5.51 -8.58 -12.36
CA GLN A 67 -6.42 -8.72 -11.21
C GLN A 67 -6.64 -7.38 -10.51
N VAL A 68 -5.61 -6.53 -10.41
CA VAL A 68 -5.74 -5.20 -9.79
C VAL A 68 -6.56 -4.26 -10.66
N VAL A 69 -6.38 -4.28 -11.99
CA VAL A 69 -7.22 -3.50 -12.92
C VAL A 69 -8.68 -3.94 -12.84
N GLU A 70 -8.94 -5.25 -12.92
CA GLU A 70 -10.30 -5.80 -12.80
C GLU A 70 -10.96 -5.42 -11.46
N LEU A 71 -10.20 -5.41 -10.36
CA LEU A 71 -10.69 -4.97 -9.06
C LEU A 71 -11.10 -3.50 -9.07
N PHE A 72 -10.31 -2.63 -9.69
CA PHE A 72 -10.60 -1.20 -9.79
C PHE A 72 -11.81 -0.94 -10.70
N ASP A 73 -11.93 -1.66 -11.81
CA ASP A 73 -13.09 -1.59 -12.70
C ASP A 73 -14.37 -2.04 -12.01
N HIS A 74 -14.31 -3.14 -11.25
CA HIS A 74 -15.45 -3.63 -10.48
C HIS A 74 -15.88 -2.64 -9.38
N ASN A 75 -14.92 -1.88 -8.82
CA ASN A 75 -15.16 -0.90 -7.75
C ASN A 75 -15.17 0.56 -8.26
N ARG A 76 -15.46 0.78 -9.55
CA ARG A 76 -15.30 2.07 -10.21
C ARG A 76 -16.00 3.23 -9.50
N GLU A 77 -17.20 3.03 -8.98
CA GLU A 77 -17.94 4.07 -8.24
C GLU A 77 -17.22 4.47 -6.94
N LEU A 78 -16.68 3.48 -6.21
CA LEU A 78 -15.90 3.75 -5.01
C LEU A 78 -14.61 4.49 -5.34
N VAL A 79 -13.89 4.06 -6.38
CA VAL A 79 -12.66 4.73 -6.86
C VAL A 79 -12.97 6.16 -7.28
N GLY A 80 -14.04 6.38 -8.07
CA GLY A 80 -14.48 7.69 -8.51
C GLY A 80 -14.86 8.63 -7.37
N ARG A 81 -15.26 8.11 -6.21
CA ARG A 81 -15.46 8.90 -4.97
C ARG A 81 -14.18 9.12 -4.18
N LYS A 82 -13.31 8.11 -4.10
CA LYS A 82 -12.10 8.13 -3.24
C LYS A 82 -10.95 8.92 -3.84
N VAL A 83 -10.74 8.87 -5.16
CA VAL A 83 -9.65 9.63 -5.79
C VAL A 83 -9.81 11.14 -5.58
N PRO A 84 -10.99 11.75 -5.80
CA PRO A 84 -11.20 13.17 -5.46
C PRO A 84 -11.05 13.50 -3.97
N GLN A 85 -11.18 12.51 -3.07
CA GLN A 85 -10.96 12.65 -1.64
C GLN A 85 -9.48 12.63 -1.23
N GLY A 86 -8.55 12.59 -2.18
CA GLY A 86 -7.10 12.60 -1.98
C GLY A 86 -6.45 11.22 -1.92
N PHE A 87 -7.22 10.14 -2.10
CA PHE A 87 -6.66 8.79 -2.13
C PHE A 87 -6.03 8.52 -3.50
N ASP A 88 -4.74 8.86 -3.63
CA ASP A 88 -4.00 9.02 -4.88
C ASP A 88 -2.91 7.96 -5.11
N ARG A 89 -2.79 6.98 -4.21
CA ARG A 89 -1.81 5.89 -4.33
C ARG A 89 -2.42 4.51 -4.14
N LEU A 90 -1.88 3.55 -4.90
CA LEU A 90 -2.16 2.14 -4.69
C LEU A 90 -1.36 1.64 -3.49
N GLU A 91 -2.01 0.83 -2.67
CA GLU A 91 -1.37 0.04 -1.62
C GLU A 91 -1.59 -1.45 -1.89
N LEU A 92 -0.50 -2.21 -1.91
CA LEU A 92 -0.52 -3.68 -1.96
C LEU A 92 0.06 -4.18 -0.64
N THR A 93 -0.79 -4.71 0.22
CA THR A 93 -0.42 -5.15 1.57
C THR A 93 -0.38 -6.67 1.63
N PRO A 94 0.79 -7.29 1.90
CA PRO A 94 0.93 -8.74 2.02
C PRO A 94 0.38 -9.24 3.35
N MET A 95 -0.95 -9.25 3.50
CA MET A 95 -1.64 -9.64 4.74
C MET A 95 -1.28 -11.04 5.21
N ALA A 96 -0.95 -11.97 4.32
CA ALA A 96 -0.53 -13.32 4.69
C ALA A 96 0.85 -13.37 5.36
N MET A 97 1.75 -12.45 5.05
CA MET A 97 3.15 -12.52 5.45
C MET A 97 3.32 -12.31 6.97
N PRO A 98 4.17 -13.09 7.65
CA PRO A 98 4.45 -12.89 9.08
C PRO A 98 4.97 -11.47 9.38
N ILE A 99 4.40 -10.80 10.39
CA ILE A 99 4.80 -9.43 10.77
C ILE A 99 6.26 -9.37 11.26
N PRO A 100 6.79 -10.31 12.06
CA PRO A 100 8.21 -10.33 12.43
C PRO A 100 9.13 -10.38 11.21
N HIS A 101 8.71 -11.07 10.14
CA HIS A 101 9.48 -11.14 8.91
C HIS A 101 9.44 -9.81 8.14
N LEU A 102 8.27 -9.17 8.03
CA LEU A 102 8.14 -7.80 7.49
C LEU A 102 9.01 -6.78 8.26
N ILE A 103 9.04 -6.86 9.60
CA ILE A 103 9.89 -6.01 10.45
C ILE A 103 11.37 -6.23 10.13
N ALA A 104 11.80 -7.48 9.98
CA ALA A 104 13.18 -7.82 9.64
C ALA A 104 13.58 -7.24 8.26
N LEU A 105 12.72 -7.38 7.24
CA LEU A 105 12.95 -6.82 5.91
C LEU A 105 12.99 -5.29 5.92
N MET A 106 12.06 -4.65 6.65
CA MET A 106 12.06 -3.20 6.81
C MET A 106 13.33 -2.70 7.50
N LYS A 107 13.78 -3.38 8.57
CA LYS A 107 15.05 -3.07 9.24
C LYS A 107 16.23 -3.18 8.26
N ALA A 108 16.31 -4.25 7.48
CA ALA A 108 17.36 -4.44 6.48
C ALA A 108 17.33 -3.33 5.41
N ALA A 109 16.14 -2.96 4.92
CA ALA A 109 15.97 -1.88 3.96
C ALA A 109 16.42 -0.52 4.53
N ILE A 110 16.03 -0.17 5.76
CA ILE A 110 16.46 1.06 6.44
C ILE A 110 17.98 1.09 6.57
N LEU A 111 18.60 0.02 7.06
CA LEU A 111 20.05 -0.08 7.24
C LEU A 111 20.81 0.08 5.91
N LYS A 112 20.33 -0.58 4.86
CA LYS A 112 20.91 -0.45 3.51
C LYS A 112 20.85 1.00 3.02
N HIS A 113 19.69 1.63 3.07
CA HIS A 113 19.55 3.02 2.60
C HIS A 113 20.33 4.01 3.47
N ALA A 114 20.47 3.74 4.78
CA ALA A 114 21.32 4.53 5.66
C ALA A 114 22.80 4.45 5.24
N ALA A 115 23.31 3.24 4.97
CA ALA A 115 24.68 3.04 4.51
C ALA A 115 24.95 3.69 3.15
N GLU A 116 23.94 3.75 2.28
CA GLU A 116 24.00 4.43 0.98
C GLU A 116 23.83 5.96 1.08
N GLY A 117 23.56 6.51 2.27
CA GLY A 117 23.31 7.94 2.47
C GLY A 117 22.00 8.43 1.83
N LYS A 118 21.01 7.54 1.65
CA LYS A 118 19.75 7.80 0.93
C LYS A 118 18.54 8.06 1.82
N ILE A 119 18.75 8.25 3.13
CA ILE A 119 17.68 8.60 4.06
C ILE A 119 17.75 10.10 4.34
N TYR A 120 16.68 10.79 3.96
CA TYR A 120 16.54 12.23 4.09
C TYR A 120 15.30 12.57 4.92
N GLN A 121 15.29 13.77 5.49
CA GLN A 121 14.12 14.33 6.14
C GLN A 121 12.98 14.43 5.13
N THR A 122 11.76 14.14 5.58
CA THR A 122 10.56 14.35 4.79
C THR A 122 10.46 15.80 4.33
N ARG A 123 10.37 16.01 3.02
CA ARG A 123 10.25 17.34 2.40
C ARG A 123 8.80 17.82 2.41
N ARG A 124 8.58 19.12 2.60
CA ARG A 124 7.25 19.76 2.49
C ARG A 124 6.89 20.05 1.04
N SER A 125 7.89 20.38 0.23
CA SER A 125 7.79 20.63 -1.21
C SER A 125 8.82 19.80 -1.98
N PRO A 126 8.54 19.38 -3.22
CA PRO A 126 9.53 18.77 -4.12
C PRO A 126 10.78 19.63 -4.34
N SER A 127 10.68 20.95 -4.16
CA SER A 127 11.78 21.92 -4.27
C SER A 127 12.67 22.01 -3.03
N ASP A 128 12.23 21.48 -1.89
CA ASP A 128 13.01 21.57 -0.65
C ASP A 128 14.32 20.77 -0.77
N PRO A 129 15.40 21.24 -0.12
CA PRO A 129 16.67 20.54 -0.15
C PRO A 129 16.56 19.16 0.51
N LEU A 130 17.38 18.23 0.04
CA LEU A 130 17.54 16.94 0.70
C LEU A 130 18.42 17.12 1.94
N ILE A 131 17.83 16.96 3.12
CA ILE A 131 18.54 17.05 4.40
C ILE A 131 18.77 15.62 4.90
N PRO A 132 20.01 15.13 4.97
CA PRO A 132 20.28 13.75 5.40
C PRO A 132 19.92 13.54 6.87
N VAL A 133 19.43 12.34 7.20
CA VAL A 133 19.06 11.96 8.56
C VAL A 133 19.95 10.82 9.06
N ARG A 134 20.39 10.92 10.31
CA ARG A 134 21.10 9.83 10.98
C ARG A 134 20.10 8.79 11.48
N VAL A 135 20.23 7.57 10.99
CA VAL A 135 19.45 6.44 11.49
C VAL A 135 19.96 5.98 12.85
N ASN A 136 19.04 5.69 13.77
CA ASN A 136 19.36 5.07 15.05
C ASN A 136 19.77 3.61 14.80
N SER A 137 21.02 3.27 15.12
CA SER A 137 21.62 1.95 14.91
C SER A 137 21.11 0.85 15.86
N GLU A 138 20.34 1.21 16.89
CA GLU A 138 19.84 0.25 17.88
C GLU A 138 18.32 0.04 17.74
N LYS A 139 17.57 1.09 17.41
CA LYS A 139 16.10 1.09 17.33
C LYS A 139 15.61 1.54 15.94
N HIS A 140 15.71 0.64 14.97
CA HIS A 140 15.32 0.90 13.57
C HIS A 140 13.80 0.81 13.34
N VAL A 141 13.17 -0.18 13.98
CA VAL A 141 11.73 -0.43 13.92
C VAL A 141 11.28 -0.67 15.36
N TRP A 142 10.43 0.22 15.86
CA TRP A 142 9.85 0.09 17.18
C TRP A 142 8.48 -0.57 17.09
N ILE A 143 8.23 -1.52 17.98
CA ILE A 143 6.91 -2.12 18.21
C ILE A 143 6.78 -2.32 19.71
N TRP A 144 5.57 -2.09 20.23
CA TRP A 144 5.26 -2.33 21.63
C TRP A 144 5.48 -3.81 21.97
N ASP A 145 6.19 -4.10 23.06
CA ASP A 145 6.49 -5.47 23.51
C ASP A 145 5.24 -6.34 23.67
N THR A 146 4.14 -5.80 24.20
CA THR A 146 2.85 -6.51 24.31
C THR A 146 2.33 -6.91 22.93
N LEU A 147 2.36 -6.01 21.95
CA LEU A 147 1.93 -6.32 20.60
C LEU A 147 2.86 -7.35 19.95
N ARG A 148 4.17 -7.26 20.20
CA ARG A 148 5.17 -8.21 19.67
C ARG A 148 4.88 -9.65 20.09
N GLN A 149 4.38 -9.85 21.32
CA GLN A 149 4.01 -11.18 21.82
C GLN A 149 2.76 -11.74 21.14
N ALA A 150 1.82 -10.87 20.76
CA ALA A 150 0.58 -11.24 20.10
C ALA A 150 0.69 -11.37 18.56
N LEU A 151 1.79 -10.89 17.95
CA LEU A 151 1.95 -10.92 16.50
C LEU A 151 1.82 -12.33 15.92
N ASP A 152 1.02 -12.45 14.86
CA ASP A 152 0.78 -13.71 14.13
C ASP A 152 0.22 -14.86 15.00
N THR A 153 -0.30 -14.53 16.18
CA THR A 153 -1.12 -15.42 17.02
C THR A 153 -2.61 -15.07 16.87
N ASP A 154 -3.49 -15.87 17.48
CA ASP A 154 -4.93 -15.58 17.52
C ASP A 154 -5.30 -14.51 18.56
N GLU A 155 -4.35 -14.02 19.36
CA GLU A 155 -4.57 -12.93 20.33
C GLU A 155 -4.72 -11.57 19.63
N LEU A 156 -4.09 -11.38 18.47
CA LEU A 156 -4.25 -10.17 17.68
C LEU A 156 -5.47 -10.27 16.78
N VAL A 157 -6.48 -9.48 17.13
CA VAL A 157 -7.76 -9.43 16.43
C VAL A 157 -7.79 -8.31 15.41
N TYR A 158 -8.29 -8.61 14.22
CA TYR A 158 -8.46 -7.68 13.12
C TYR A 158 -9.95 -7.36 12.91
N PHE A 159 -10.23 -6.11 12.51
CA PHE A 159 -11.59 -5.62 12.22
C PHE A 159 -12.62 -5.95 13.33
N PRO A 160 -12.35 -5.58 14.61
CA PRO A 160 -13.33 -5.76 15.67
C PRO A 160 -14.58 -4.92 15.39
N GLN A 161 -15.76 -5.49 15.68
CA GLN A 161 -17.04 -4.79 15.51
C GLN A 161 -17.42 -3.97 16.73
N GLU A 162 -16.89 -4.33 17.90
CA GLU A 162 -17.10 -3.63 19.16
C GLU A 162 -15.88 -3.76 20.08
N TYR A 163 -15.67 -2.77 20.94
CA TYR A 163 -14.63 -2.79 21.98
C TYR A 163 -15.20 -3.40 23.27
N SER A 164 -15.49 -4.70 23.22
CA SER A 164 -15.97 -5.50 24.35
C SER A 164 -15.15 -6.79 24.49
N SER A 165 -15.42 -7.60 25.53
CA SER A 165 -14.85 -8.95 25.63
C SER A 165 -15.31 -9.88 24.50
N ASN A 166 -16.38 -9.52 23.79
CA ASN A 166 -16.88 -10.20 22.60
C ASN A 166 -16.70 -9.30 21.36
N TYR A 167 -15.43 -9.01 21.03
CA TYR A 167 -15.03 -8.07 19.99
C TYR A 167 -15.47 -8.44 18.56
N ARG A 168 -15.92 -9.69 18.30
CA ARG A 168 -16.42 -10.20 17.00
C ARG A 168 -15.54 -9.86 15.79
N GLY A 169 -14.24 -9.80 16.02
CA GLY A 169 -13.23 -9.59 14.99
C GLY A 169 -12.74 -10.91 14.43
N GLN A 170 -11.73 -10.83 13.58
CA GLN A 170 -11.16 -11.95 12.84
C GLN A 170 -9.71 -12.18 13.23
N THR A 171 -9.26 -13.44 13.24
CA THR A 171 -7.84 -13.77 13.29
C THR A 171 -7.16 -13.35 11.98
N LYS A 172 -5.82 -13.26 11.99
CA LYS A 172 -5.08 -12.93 10.77
C LYS A 172 -5.34 -13.94 9.64
N LEU A 173 -5.46 -15.23 9.96
CA LEU A 173 -5.73 -16.27 8.96
C LEU A 173 -7.15 -16.15 8.39
N GLU A 174 -8.14 -15.78 9.20
CA GLU A 174 -9.49 -15.49 8.70
C GLU A 174 -9.47 -14.29 7.74
N VAL A 175 -8.75 -13.22 8.08
CA VAL A 175 -8.59 -12.05 7.20
C VAL A 175 -7.94 -12.40 5.87
N VAL A 176 -6.87 -13.21 5.90
CA VAL A 176 -6.14 -13.68 4.71
C VAL A 176 -7.05 -14.42 3.72
N ASN A 177 -8.05 -15.14 4.24
CA ASN A 177 -8.99 -15.93 3.45
C ASN A 177 -10.32 -15.19 3.19
N ASN A 178 -10.49 -13.97 3.71
CA ASN A 178 -11.70 -13.18 3.52
C ASN A 178 -11.59 -12.34 2.25
N GLY A 179 -12.30 -12.74 1.19
CA GLY A 179 -12.32 -12.04 -0.11
C GLY A 179 -12.82 -10.59 -0.06
N ARG A 180 -13.49 -10.15 1.01
CA ARG A 180 -13.89 -8.75 1.21
C ARG A 180 -12.75 -7.87 1.72
N ILE A 181 -11.72 -8.47 2.33
CA ILE A 181 -10.56 -7.76 2.89
C ILE A 181 -9.32 -7.98 2.02
N CYS A 182 -9.05 -9.24 1.68
CA CYS A 182 -8.02 -9.65 0.75
C CYS A 182 -8.66 -9.98 -0.60
N ALA A 183 -8.74 -8.99 -1.49
CA ALA A 183 -9.33 -9.15 -2.82
C ALA A 183 -8.64 -10.23 -3.66
N VAL A 184 -7.36 -10.50 -3.37
CA VAL A 184 -6.60 -11.66 -3.82
C VAL A 184 -6.12 -12.40 -2.57
N PRO A 185 -6.17 -13.74 -2.50
CA PRO A 185 -5.78 -14.48 -1.30
C PRO A 185 -4.45 -14.00 -0.71
N GLY A 186 -4.45 -13.65 0.58
CA GLY A 186 -3.25 -13.16 1.27
C GLY A 186 -2.81 -11.73 0.97
N TRP A 187 -3.51 -11.01 0.09
CA TRP A 187 -3.18 -9.65 -0.31
C TRP A 187 -4.39 -8.71 -0.20
N SER A 188 -4.23 -7.67 0.62
CA SER A 188 -5.17 -6.55 0.59
C SER A 188 -4.72 -5.54 -0.47
N VAL A 189 -5.69 -5.02 -1.23
CA VAL A 189 -5.49 -4.03 -2.28
C VAL A 189 -6.31 -2.81 -1.91
N GLY A 190 -5.65 -1.67 -1.75
CA GLY A 190 -6.27 -0.46 -1.23
C GLY A 190 -5.83 0.81 -1.94
N LEU A 191 -6.54 1.89 -1.63
CA LEU A 191 -6.14 3.24 -1.97
C LEU A 191 -5.73 3.97 -0.69
N VAL A 192 -4.61 4.67 -0.75
CA VAL A 192 -4.09 5.49 0.35
C VAL A 192 -3.80 6.91 -0.12
N GLU A 193 -3.85 7.83 0.83
CA GLU A 193 -3.49 9.23 0.58
C GLU A 193 -1.98 9.41 0.74
N SER A 194 -1.34 10.01 -0.27
CA SER A 194 0.07 10.40 -0.24
C SER A 194 0.31 11.60 0.67
N LEU A 195 0.22 11.40 1.99
CA LEU A 195 0.38 12.45 2.99
C LEU A 195 1.68 12.28 3.79
N PRO A 196 2.85 12.71 3.25
CA PRO A 196 4.12 12.52 3.93
C PRO A 196 4.23 13.33 5.24
N ILE A 197 3.48 14.43 5.34
CA ILE A 197 3.38 15.27 6.53
C ILE A 197 1.91 15.50 6.81
N MET A 198 1.43 15.00 7.95
CA MET A 198 0.05 15.22 8.38
C MET A 198 -0.17 16.73 8.67
N PRO A 199 -1.26 17.33 8.16
CA PRO A 199 -1.63 18.70 8.46
C PRO A 199 -1.70 18.96 9.97
N GLN A 200 -1.33 20.18 10.36
CA GLN A 200 -1.55 20.66 11.72
C GLN A 200 -3.05 20.78 11.99
N GLN A 201 -3.43 20.91 13.26
CA GLN A 201 -4.80 21.20 13.65
C GLN A 201 -5.31 22.44 12.88
N ASP A 202 -6.50 22.32 12.30
CA ASP A 202 -7.18 23.33 11.48
C ASP A 202 -6.47 23.71 10.16
N GLN A 203 -5.50 22.90 9.71
CA GLN A 203 -4.81 23.07 8.43
C GLN A 203 -5.14 21.99 7.38
N GLY A 204 -6.05 21.06 7.67
CA GLY A 204 -6.50 20.05 6.72
C GLY A 204 -7.38 20.67 5.63
N GLN A 205 -7.25 20.15 4.42
CA GLN A 205 -8.04 20.62 3.27
C GLN A 205 -9.34 19.82 3.14
N ILE A 206 -10.33 20.41 2.47
CA ILE A 206 -11.50 19.68 1.99
C ILE A 206 -11.19 19.13 0.59
N LEU A 207 -11.06 17.81 0.48
CA LEU A 207 -10.83 17.11 -0.78
C LEU A 207 -12.04 16.24 -1.09
N GLY A 208 -12.70 16.45 -2.22
CA GLY A 208 -13.85 15.62 -2.64
C GLY A 208 -14.96 15.55 -1.58
N GLY A 209 -15.19 16.63 -0.84
CA GLY A 209 -16.16 16.70 0.26
C GLY A 209 -15.72 16.07 1.59
N ARG A 210 -14.50 15.53 1.67
CA ARG A 210 -13.91 14.96 2.90
C ARG A 210 -12.86 15.93 3.48
N ARG A 211 -12.92 16.19 4.80
CA ARG A 211 -11.81 16.87 5.49
C ARG A 211 -10.63 15.90 5.67
N GLN A 212 -9.43 16.33 5.28
CA GLN A 212 -8.20 15.57 5.51
C GLN A 212 -7.99 15.28 7.01
N LEU A 213 -7.27 14.22 7.30
CA LEU A 213 -6.85 13.92 8.67
C LEU A 213 -5.83 14.96 9.13
N GLU A 214 -6.00 15.43 10.36
CA GLU A 214 -5.15 16.44 11.00
C GLU A 214 -4.61 15.86 12.31
N ILE A 215 -3.45 16.32 12.76
CA ILE A 215 -2.96 15.96 14.09
C ILE A 215 -3.85 16.57 15.18
N GLY A 216 -3.79 16.02 16.40
CA GLY A 216 -4.48 16.58 17.56
C GLY A 216 -5.97 16.25 17.65
N TYR A 217 -6.55 15.58 16.65
CA TYR A 217 -7.87 15.00 16.74
C TYR A 217 -7.82 13.59 17.34
N SER A 218 -8.65 13.36 18.35
CA SER A 218 -9.00 12.03 18.82
C SER A 218 -10.46 11.75 18.45
N PRO A 219 -10.83 10.49 18.18
CA PRO A 219 -12.24 10.11 18.10
C PRO A 219 -12.98 10.64 19.32
N ARG A 220 -14.12 11.30 19.11
CA ARG A 220 -15.03 11.68 20.20
C ARG A 220 -15.94 10.52 20.55
#